data_AF-A0A7S2CI20-F1
#
_entry.id   AF-A0A7S2CI20-F1
#
_cell.length_a   1.000
_cell.length_b   1.000
_cell.length_c   1.000
_cell.angle_alpha   90.00
_cell.angle_beta   90.00
_cell.angle_gamma   90.00
#
_symmetry.space_group_name_H-M   'P 1'
#
loop_
_entity.id
_entity.type
_entity.pdbx_description
1 polymer ?
#
loop_
_entity_poly.entity_id
_entity_poly.type
_entity_poly.pdbx_seq_one_letter_code
_entity_poly.pdbx_strand_id
1 'polypeptide(L)'
;LSWAEPQKERWEMSASEKLQEANKLKAEGGAAFKAGNWSAAHGSYSSATGWVDKVYDFVAEEDKAAARELHTSCLLNAAQCSLKLSEWTDVVASCTKTLELNGLADAPKVKALFRRGTARIKLAEFADARVDLMEACKLDPKSKEIREMYGSIKAAEAAAKKADAGLYGKMIKGAGGVKKKPPEGVPADAIDISDDGGLCKRIIVEGDAAEGTPFDGAEVQVHYVGTLVSDGSKFDSSRDRPGNFKFKIGKGQVIKGWDKGVATMHKGEKAELFCRSDYAYGDSGSPPKIPGGAT
;
A
#
# COMPACT_ATOMS: atom_id res chain seq x y z
N LEU A 1 19.66 2.45 -59.37
CA LEU A 1 18.40 1.97 -58.74
C LEU A 1 18.79 0.92 -57.72
N SER A 2 18.73 1.23 -56.43
CA SER A 2 18.85 0.23 -55.37
C SER A 2 17.43 -0.07 -54.89
N TRP A 3 16.99 -1.31 -55.04
CA TRP A 3 15.78 -1.81 -54.40
C TRP A 3 16.21 -2.65 -53.19
N ALA A 4 15.68 -2.33 -52.02
CA ALA A 4 15.79 -3.20 -50.86
C ALA A 4 14.68 -4.26 -50.96
N GLU A 5 14.99 -5.50 -50.57
CA GLU A 5 13.94 -6.50 -50.40
C GLU A 5 12.92 -6.01 -49.37
N PRO A 6 11.61 -6.20 -49.61
CA PRO A 6 10.59 -5.86 -48.63
C PRO A 6 10.86 -6.61 -47.33
N GLN A 7 10.88 -5.88 -46.22
CA GLN A 7 11.09 -6.47 -44.91
C GLN A 7 9.93 -7.43 -44.61
N LYS A 8 10.25 -8.65 -44.18
CA LYS A 8 9.24 -9.63 -43.77
C LYS A 8 8.40 -9.04 -42.65
N GLU A 9 7.10 -9.21 -42.75
CA GLU A 9 6.20 -8.81 -41.68
C GLU A 9 6.34 -9.75 -40.48
N ARG A 10 5.98 -9.28 -39.28
CA ARG A 10 6.23 -10.02 -38.03
C ARG A 10 5.61 -11.43 -38.01
N TRP A 11 4.52 -11.66 -38.72
CA TRP A 11 3.87 -12.97 -38.83
C TRP A 11 4.56 -13.91 -39.84
N GLU A 12 5.38 -13.39 -40.76
CA GLU A 12 6.09 -14.14 -41.80
C GLU A 12 7.48 -14.61 -41.34
N MET A 13 7.96 -14.08 -40.22
CA MET A 13 9.24 -14.45 -39.63
C MET A 13 9.16 -15.77 -38.86
N SER A 14 10.16 -16.61 -39.06
CA SER A 14 10.40 -17.84 -38.28
C SER A 14 10.74 -17.52 -36.81
N ALA A 15 10.65 -18.51 -35.93
CA ALA A 15 11.03 -18.35 -34.53
C ALA A 15 12.51 -17.92 -34.38
N SER A 16 13.41 -18.51 -35.17
CA SER A 16 14.84 -18.16 -35.17
C SER A 16 15.08 -16.70 -35.59
N GLU A 17 14.44 -16.23 -36.66
CA GLU A 17 14.55 -14.83 -37.11
C GLU A 17 14.01 -13.86 -36.04
N LYS A 18 12.91 -14.20 -35.36
CA LYS A 18 12.37 -13.40 -34.24
C LYS A 18 13.34 -13.33 -33.05
N LEU A 19 14.01 -14.44 -32.72
CA LEU A 19 15.02 -14.48 -31.66
C LEU A 19 16.28 -13.70 -32.04
N GLN A 20 16.67 -13.70 -33.31
CA GLN A 20 17.77 -12.88 -33.81
C GLN A 20 17.45 -11.38 -33.66
N GLU A 21 16.25 -10.95 -34.04
CA GLU A 21 15.84 -9.55 -33.89
C GLU A 21 15.75 -9.13 -32.42
N ALA A 22 15.24 -10.00 -31.56
CA ALA A 22 15.23 -9.78 -30.11
C ALA A 22 16.66 -9.62 -29.53
N ASN A 23 17.62 -10.41 -30.02
CA ASN A 23 19.03 -10.28 -29.59
C ASN A 23 19.68 -8.99 -30.07
N LYS A 24 19.38 -8.55 -31.30
CA LYS A 24 19.85 -7.26 -31.82
C LYS A 24 19.35 -6.11 -30.95
N LEU A 25 18.05 -6.09 -30.64
CA LEU A 25 17.46 -5.09 -29.75
C LEU A 25 18.03 -5.16 -28.32
N LYS A 26 18.31 -6.36 -27.79
CA LYS A 26 19.00 -6.52 -26.50
C LYS A 26 20.40 -5.90 -26.53
N ALA A 27 21.15 -6.05 -27.63
CA ALA A 27 22.46 -5.46 -27.79
C ALA A 27 22.41 -3.93 -27.88
N GLU A 28 21.47 -3.38 -28.66
CA GLU A 28 21.19 -1.95 -28.74
C GLU A 28 20.81 -1.37 -27.37
N GLY A 29 19.93 -2.05 -26.64
CA GLY A 29 19.56 -1.67 -25.28
C GLY A 29 20.76 -1.69 -24.34
N GLY A 30 21.66 -2.67 -24.47
CA GLY A 30 22.90 -2.74 -23.71
C GLY A 30 23.86 -1.59 -24.01
N ALA A 31 23.96 -1.17 -25.27
CA ALA A 31 24.76 -0.02 -25.67
C ALA A 31 24.17 1.29 -25.13
N ALA A 32 22.85 1.49 -25.27
CA ALA A 32 22.15 2.66 -24.75
C ALA A 32 22.25 2.74 -23.21
N PHE A 33 22.14 1.60 -22.52
CA PHE A 33 22.33 1.52 -21.07
C PHE A 33 23.73 1.99 -20.68
N LYS A 34 24.78 1.47 -21.32
CA LYS A 34 26.16 1.91 -21.04
C LYS A 34 26.38 3.39 -21.33
N ALA A 35 25.69 3.95 -22.32
CA ALA A 35 25.72 5.37 -22.66
C ALA A 35 24.91 6.26 -21.69
N GLY A 36 24.25 5.69 -20.68
CA GLY A 36 23.42 6.44 -19.73
C GLY A 36 22.04 6.83 -20.27
N ASN A 37 21.69 6.39 -21.48
CA ASN A 37 20.38 6.65 -22.08
C ASN A 37 19.38 5.55 -21.67
N TRP A 38 18.94 5.61 -20.41
CA TRP A 38 18.07 4.59 -19.81
C TRP A 38 16.71 4.48 -20.49
N SER A 39 16.18 5.58 -21.01
CA SER A 39 14.88 5.59 -21.71
C SER A 39 14.96 4.86 -23.06
N ALA A 40 15.98 5.16 -23.87
CA ALA A 40 16.21 4.41 -25.11
C ALA A 40 16.50 2.93 -24.82
N ALA A 41 17.31 2.64 -23.79
CA ALA A 41 17.59 1.27 -23.38
C ALA A 41 16.31 0.51 -22.99
N HIS A 42 15.44 1.14 -22.20
CA HIS A 42 14.13 0.58 -21.85
C HIS A 42 13.30 0.29 -23.10
N GLY A 43 13.22 1.23 -24.04
CA GLY A 43 12.51 1.05 -25.31
C GLY A 43 13.02 -0.16 -26.10
N SER A 44 14.33 -0.31 -26.23
CA SER A 44 14.95 -1.47 -26.90
C SER A 44 14.66 -2.78 -26.20
N TYR A 45 14.80 -2.84 -24.86
CA TYR A 45 14.49 -4.06 -24.11
C TYR A 45 12.99 -4.40 -24.17
N SER A 46 12.10 -3.42 -24.01
CA SER A 46 10.66 -3.63 -24.15
C SER A 46 10.31 -4.17 -25.53
N SER A 47 10.90 -3.61 -26.58
CA SER A 47 10.72 -4.09 -27.96
C SER A 47 11.22 -5.53 -28.11
N ALA A 48 12.39 -5.86 -27.55
CA ALA A 48 12.94 -7.22 -27.54
C ALA A 48 11.99 -8.21 -26.84
N THR A 49 11.44 -7.86 -25.68
CA THR A 49 10.45 -8.71 -24.99
C THR A 49 9.21 -8.92 -25.84
N GLY A 50 8.74 -7.88 -26.54
CA GLY A 50 7.64 -7.98 -27.48
C GLY A 50 7.87 -9.08 -28.51
N TRP A 51 9.07 -9.21 -29.06
CA TRP A 51 9.42 -10.29 -30.00
C TRP A 51 9.38 -11.68 -29.38
N VAL A 52 9.76 -11.84 -28.11
CA VAL A 52 9.85 -13.15 -27.44
C VAL A 52 8.52 -13.61 -26.81
N ASP A 53 7.71 -12.67 -26.30
CA ASP A 53 6.45 -12.93 -25.57
C ASP A 53 5.42 -13.73 -26.39
N LYS A 54 5.46 -13.63 -27.72
CA LYS A 54 4.55 -14.34 -28.64
C LYS A 54 5.18 -15.53 -29.37
N VAL A 55 6.41 -15.87 -29.02
CA VAL A 55 7.19 -16.89 -29.74
C VAL A 55 7.08 -18.25 -29.06
N TYR A 56 6.78 -18.31 -27.76
CA TYR A 56 6.72 -19.54 -26.95
C TYR A 56 5.92 -20.70 -27.53
N ASP A 57 4.77 -20.42 -28.14
CA ASP A 57 3.89 -21.46 -28.68
C ASP A 57 4.39 -22.02 -30.02
N PHE A 58 5.34 -21.35 -30.67
CA PHE A 58 5.81 -21.65 -32.03
C PHE A 58 7.31 -21.93 -32.11
N VAL A 59 8.03 -21.94 -30.99
CA VAL A 59 9.44 -22.34 -30.94
C VAL A 59 9.53 -23.87 -30.87
N ALA A 60 10.48 -24.44 -31.61
CA ALA A 60 10.95 -25.80 -31.36
C ALA A 60 11.36 -25.97 -29.89
N GLU A 61 11.10 -27.14 -29.31
CA GLU A 61 11.39 -27.41 -27.88
C GLU A 61 12.85 -27.15 -27.51
N GLU A 62 13.78 -27.47 -28.41
CA GLU A 62 15.22 -27.24 -28.24
C GLU A 62 15.60 -25.76 -28.04
N ASP A 63 14.85 -24.85 -28.63
CA ASP A 63 15.12 -23.40 -28.61
C ASP A 63 14.35 -22.67 -27.50
N LYS A 64 13.37 -23.33 -26.85
CA LYS A 64 12.55 -22.71 -25.78
C LYS A 64 13.39 -22.25 -24.60
N ALA A 65 14.46 -22.97 -24.26
CA ALA A 65 15.34 -22.59 -23.15
C ALA A 65 16.08 -21.27 -23.45
N ALA A 66 16.67 -21.13 -24.64
CA ALA A 66 17.35 -19.93 -25.08
C ALA A 66 16.39 -18.73 -25.19
N ALA A 67 15.17 -18.96 -25.69
CA ALA A 67 14.11 -17.95 -25.72
C ALA A 67 13.75 -17.47 -24.30
N ARG A 68 13.61 -18.37 -23.33
CA ARG A 68 13.36 -18.01 -21.91
C ARG A 68 14.47 -17.19 -21.30
N GLU A 69 15.72 -17.59 -21.52
CA GLU A 69 16.87 -16.86 -21.00
C GLU A 69 16.93 -15.44 -21.59
N LEU A 70 16.70 -15.33 -22.91
CA LEU A 70 16.62 -14.05 -23.59
C LEU A 70 15.49 -13.17 -23.03
N HIS A 71 14.28 -13.73 -22.89
CA HIS A 71 13.12 -13.02 -22.34
C HIS A 71 13.39 -12.51 -20.92
N THR A 72 13.87 -13.40 -20.05
CA THR A 72 14.21 -13.10 -18.65
C THR A 72 15.25 -11.99 -18.59
N SER A 73 16.30 -12.07 -19.41
CA SER A 73 17.35 -11.05 -19.45
C SER A 73 16.81 -9.69 -19.91
N CYS A 74 15.95 -9.64 -20.92
CA CYS A 74 15.38 -8.39 -21.42
C CYS A 74 14.43 -7.76 -20.40
N LEU A 75 13.54 -8.53 -19.78
CA LEU A 75 12.63 -8.03 -18.74
C LEU A 75 13.38 -7.48 -17.53
N LEU A 76 14.39 -8.21 -17.05
CA LEU A 76 15.21 -7.75 -15.93
C LEU A 76 16.00 -6.49 -16.30
N ASN A 77 16.51 -6.37 -17.52
CA ASN A 77 17.22 -5.17 -17.94
C ASN A 77 16.28 -3.98 -18.12
N ALA A 78 15.06 -4.19 -18.65
CA ALA A 78 14.01 -3.17 -18.69
C ALA A 78 13.68 -2.67 -17.28
N ALA A 79 13.44 -3.58 -16.32
CA ALA A 79 13.21 -3.23 -14.91
C ALA A 79 14.38 -2.42 -14.33
N GLN A 80 15.62 -2.74 -14.70
CA GLN A 80 16.79 -1.99 -14.25
C GLN A 80 16.85 -0.57 -14.84
N CYS A 81 16.38 -0.38 -16.08
CA CYS A 81 16.25 0.94 -16.69
C CYS A 81 15.17 1.76 -15.98
N SER A 82 13.99 1.17 -15.75
CA SER A 82 12.89 1.84 -15.04
C SER A 82 13.29 2.21 -13.60
N LEU A 83 14.10 1.40 -12.92
CA LEU A 83 14.69 1.76 -11.62
C LEU A 83 15.58 3.02 -11.71
N LYS A 84 16.36 3.18 -12.79
CA LYS A 84 17.18 4.39 -13.01
C LYS A 84 16.33 5.62 -13.32
N LEU A 85 15.19 5.42 -13.97
CA LEU A 85 14.23 6.47 -14.32
C LEU A 85 13.25 6.80 -13.17
N SER A 86 13.26 6.03 -12.08
CA SER A 86 12.28 6.13 -10.99
C SER A 86 10.83 5.83 -11.43
N GLU A 87 10.66 5.03 -12.49
CA GLU A 87 9.37 4.59 -13.02
C GLU A 87 8.93 3.31 -12.30
N TRP A 88 8.48 3.46 -11.04
CA TRP A 88 8.27 2.32 -10.13
C TRP A 88 7.21 1.33 -10.63
N THR A 89 6.17 1.80 -11.30
CA THR A 89 5.11 0.95 -11.86
C THR A 89 5.64 0.01 -12.95
N ASP A 90 6.55 0.50 -13.78
CA ASP A 90 7.15 -0.27 -14.88
C ASP A 90 8.15 -1.30 -14.37
N VAL A 91 8.84 -0.99 -13.26
CA VAL A 91 9.64 -1.97 -12.51
C VAL A 91 8.75 -3.11 -12.02
N VAL A 92 7.61 -2.79 -11.40
CA VAL A 92 6.66 -3.79 -10.88
C VAL A 92 6.11 -4.65 -12.01
N ALA A 93 5.70 -4.04 -13.14
CA ALA A 93 5.19 -4.76 -14.30
C ALA A 93 6.23 -5.72 -14.89
N SER A 94 7.44 -5.24 -15.15
CA SER A 94 8.53 -6.04 -15.74
C SER A 94 8.97 -7.19 -14.84
N CYS A 95 9.08 -6.95 -13.53
CA CYS A 95 9.44 -8.00 -12.57
C CYS A 95 8.32 -9.02 -12.38
N THR A 96 7.05 -8.60 -12.40
CA THR A 96 5.91 -9.52 -12.34
C THR A 96 5.88 -10.46 -13.54
N LYS A 97 5.99 -9.92 -14.76
CA LYS A 97 6.13 -10.74 -15.96
C LYS A 97 7.30 -11.71 -15.90
N THR A 98 8.44 -11.29 -15.32
CA THR A 98 9.61 -12.16 -15.13
C THR A 98 9.27 -13.34 -14.22
N LEU A 99 8.60 -13.08 -13.10
CA LEU A 99 8.25 -14.09 -12.08
C LEU A 99 7.17 -15.07 -12.57
N GLU A 100 6.39 -14.70 -13.57
CA GLU A 100 5.40 -15.55 -14.24
C GLU A 100 6.03 -16.50 -15.28
N LEU A 101 7.32 -16.33 -15.62
CA LEU A 101 7.99 -17.21 -16.57
C LEU A 101 8.19 -18.62 -15.99
N ASN A 102 7.70 -19.62 -16.72
CA ASN A 102 7.84 -21.03 -16.34
C ASN A 102 9.31 -21.48 -16.37
N GLY A 103 9.75 -22.11 -15.27
CA GLY A 103 11.13 -22.62 -15.14
C GLY A 103 12.17 -21.54 -14.86
N LEU A 104 11.77 -20.41 -14.28
CA LEU A 104 12.69 -19.35 -13.87
C LEU A 104 13.67 -19.86 -12.79
N ALA A 105 14.97 -19.73 -13.04
CA ALA A 105 16.01 -20.08 -12.09
C ALA A 105 16.02 -19.13 -10.86
N ASP A 106 16.62 -19.56 -9.75
CA ASP A 106 16.62 -18.80 -8.50
C ASP A 106 17.33 -17.45 -8.62
N ALA A 107 18.46 -17.36 -9.31
CA ALA A 107 19.22 -16.12 -9.45
C ALA A 107 18.41 -14.98 -10.12
N PRO A 108 17.78 -15.15 -11.29
CA PRO A 108 16.90 -14.13 -11.86
C PRO A 108 15.63 -13.90 -11.03
N LYS A 109 15.09 -14.94 -10.36
CA LYS A 109 13.95 -14.81 -9.44
C LYS A 109 14.27 -13.86 -8.27
N VAL A 110 15.42 -14.03 -7.62
CA VAL A 110 15.92 -13.14 -6.56
C VAL A 110 16.03 -11.71 -7.06
N LYS A 111 16.60 -11.49 -8.25
CA LYS A 111 16.71 -10.15 -8.84
C LYS A 111 15.34 -9.51 -9.09
N ALA A 112 14.38 -10.25 -9.63
CA ALA A 112 13.04 -9.75 -9.89
C ALA A 112 12.31 -9.39 -8.58
N LEU A 113 12.33 -10.28 -7.57
CA LEU A 113 11.72 -10.05 -6.26
C LEU A 113 12.33 -8.83 -5.56
N PHE A 114 13.66 -8.74 -5.53
CA PHE A 114 14.35 -7.62 -4.88
C PHE A 114 14.01 -6.26 -5.52
N ARG A 115 14.02 -6.20 -6.85
CA ARG A 115 13.69 -4.98 -7.60
C ARG A 115 12.22 -4.60 -7.46
N ARG A 116 11.31 -5.57 -7.55
CA ARG A 116 9.87 -5.37 -7.35
C ARG A 116 9.56 -4.88 -5.94
N GLY A 117 10.14 -5.52 -4.92
CA GLY A 117 10.01 -5.10 -3.53
C GLY A 117 10.52 -3.69 -3.29
N THR A 118 11.66 -3.32 -3.89
CA THR A 118 12.20 -1.96 -3.82
C THR A 118 11.25 -0.92 -4.44
N ALA A 119 10.68 -1.23 -5.61
CA ALA A 119 9.71 -0.35 -6.26
C ALA A 119 8.41 -0.22 -5.46
N ARG A 120 7.91 -1.32 -4.88
CA ARG A 120 6.72 -1.34 -4.02
C ARG A 120 6.89 -0.49 -2.76
N ILE A 121 8.08 -0.47 -2.16
CA ILE A 121 8.38 0.48 -1.06
C ILE A 121 8.22 1.93 -1.52
N LYS A 122 8.68 2.26 -2.73
CA LYS A 122 8.54 3.63 -3.29
C LYS A 122 7.08 3.99 -3.61
N LEU A 123 6.26 3.00 -3.93
CA LEU A 123 4.82 3.12 -4.14
C LEU A 123 3.99 3.06 -2.85
N ALA A 124 4.63 2.92 -1.69
CA ALA A 124 3.98 2.71 -0.39
C ALA A 124 3.12 1.41 -0.31
N GLU A 125 3.38 0.44 -1.17
CA GLU A 125 2.77 -0.91 -1.17
C GLU A 125 3.53 -1.84 -0.20
N PHE A 126 3.56 -1.48 1.08
CA PHE A 126 4.46 -2.11 2.06
C PHE A 126 4.16 -3.59 2.35
N ALA A 127 2.89 -3.99 2.30
CA ALA A 127 2.49 -5.39 2.49
C ALA A 127 3.08 -6.28 1.39
N ASP A 128 2.93 -5.87 0.13
CA ASP A 128 3.45 -6.60 -1.02
C ASP A 128 4.97 -6.56 -1.10
N ALA A 129 5.58 -5.42 -0.75
CA ALA A 129 7.04 -5.30 -0.65
C ALA A 129 7.65 -6.29 0.35
N ARG A 130 6.98 -6.47 1.50
CA ARG A 130 7.40 -7.42 2.55
C ARG A 130 7.37 -8.85 2.05
N VAL A 131 6.35 -9.25 1.29
CA VAL A 131 6.26 -10.58 0.69
C VAL A 131 7.42 -10.82 -0.28
N ASP A 132 7.67 -9.86 -1.19
CA ASP A 132 8.74 -9.98 -2.18
C ASP A 132 10.12 -10.11 -1.55
N LEU A 133 10.45 -9.21 -0.61
CA LEU A 133 11.77 -9.17 0.02
C LEU A 133 12.00 -10.33 0.99
N MET A 134 10.94 -10.83 1.65
CA MET A 134 11.02 -12.05 2.45
C MET A 134 11.33 -13.26 1.57
N GLU A 135 10.65 -13.41 0.43
CA GLU A 135 10.91 -14.51 -0.50
C GLU A 135 12.32 -14.42 -1.10
N ALA A 136 12.77 -13.21 -1.44
CA ALA A 136 14.14 -12.98 -1.89
C ALA A 136 15.18 -13.38 -0.81
N CYS A 137 14.93 -13.07 0.47
CA CYS A 137 15.77 -13.49 1.59
C CYS A 137 15.84 -15.03 1.76
N LYS A 138 14.75 -15.76 1.46
CA LYS A 138 14.77 -17.23 1.53
C LYS A 138 15.65 -17.85 0.45
N LEU A 139 15.60 -17.29 -0.76
CA LEU A 139 16.35 -17.76 -1.92
C LEU A 139 17.84 -17.34 -1.86
N ASP A 140 18.14 -16.17 -1.30
CA ASP A 140 19.50 -15.67 -1.08
C ASP A 140 19.68 -15.09 0.34
N PRO A 141 19.82 -15.95 1.37
CA PRO A 141 19.91 -15.52 2.76
C PRO A 141 21.23 -14.80 3.10
N LYS A 142 22.26 -14.95 2.25
CA LYS A 142 23.57 -14.34 2.47
C LYS A 142 23.59 -12.88 1.99
N SER A 143 22.67 -12.48 1.11
CA SER A 143 22.60 -11.11 0.63
C SER A 143 22.34 -10.13 1.77
N LYS A 144 23.34 -9.28 2.04
CA LYS A 144 23.22 -8.17 3.00
C LYS A 144 22.24 -7.12 2.49
N GLU A 145 22.26 -6.85 1.19
CA GLU A 145 21.42 -5.83 0.54
C GLU A 145 19.93 -6.12 0.70
N ILE A 146 19.51 -7.38 0.48
CA ILE A 146 18.10 -7.78 0.63
C ILE A 146 17.65 -7.66 2.09
N ARG A 147 18.50 -8.07 3.04
CA ARG A 147 18.20 -7.96 4.48
C ARG A 147 18.07 -6.52 4.95
N GLU A 148 18.95 -5.64 4.50
CA GLU A 148 18.88 -4.21 4.81
C GLU A 148 17.63 -3.57 4.21
N MET A 149 17.29 -3.92 2.95
CA MET A 149 16.07 -3.44 2.30
C MET A 149 14.82 -3.91 3.03
N TYR A 150 14.75 -5.19 3.44
CA TYR A 150 13.64 -5.72 4.24
C TYR A 150 13.50 -4.98 5.58
N GLY A 151 14.62 -4.73 6.27
CA GLY A 151 14.63 -3.93 7.50
C GLY A 151 14.17 -2.48 7.31
N SER A 152 14.39 -1.91 6.12
CA SER A 152 13.99 -0.53 5.81
C SER A 152 12.47 -0.32 5.72
N ILE A 153 11.68 -1.38 5.51
CA ILE A 153 10.22 -1.29 5.35
C ILE A 153 9.59 -0.61 6.57
N LYS A 154 9.97 -1.00 7.80
CA LYS A 154 9.39 -0.42 9.03
C LYS A 154 9.64 1.09 9.11
N ALA A 155 10.83 1.54 8.70
CA ALA A 155 11.15 2.96 8.66
C ALA A 155 10.36 3.69 7.57
N ALA A 156 10.18 3.07 6.40
CA ALA A 156 9.37 3.62 5.32
C ALA A 156 7.88 3.73 5.70
N GLU A 157 7.31 2.72 6.35
CA GLU A 157 5.94 2.72 6.88
C GLU A 157 5.74 3.87 7.90
N ALA A 158 6.68 4.03 8.84
CA ALA A 158 6.63 5.11 9.82
C ALA A 158 6.75 6.50 9.16
N ALA A 159 7.61 6.63 8.16
CA ALA A 159 7.79 7.87 7.41
C ALA A 159 6.52 8.23 6.61
N ALA A 160 5.88 7.27 5.96
CA ALA A 160 4.63 7.46 5.23
C ALA A 160 3.51 7.91 6.19
N LYS A 161 3.33 7.22 7.33
CA LYS A 161 2.35 7.61 8.35
C LYS A 161 2.55 9.05 8.85
N LYS A 162 3.81 9.46 9.04
CA LYS A 162 4.15 10.84 9.44
C LYS A 162 3.87 11.85 8.33
N ALA A 163 4.14 11.50 7.08
CA ALA A 163 3.85 12.35 5.93
C ALA A 163 2.34 12.57 5.75
N ASP A 164 1.54 11.53 5.89
CA ASP A 164 0.07 11.59 5.82
C ASP A 164 -0.51 12.46 6.93
N ALA A 165 -0.04 12.28 8.18
CA ALA A 165 -0.42 13.15 9.29
C ALA A 165 -0.03 14.62 9.03
N GLY A 166 1.14 14.86 8.43
CA GLY A 166 1.61 16.19 8.05
C GLY A 166 0.81 16.84 6.92
N LEU A 167 0.43 16.07 5.89
CA LEU A 167 -0.41 16.54 4.78
C LEU A 167 -1.82 16.87 5.27
N TYR A 168 -2.42 16.00 6.09
CA TYR A 168 -3.71 16.24 6.72
C TYR A 168 -3.67 17.49 7.63
N GLY A 169 -2.61 17.61 8.46
CA GLY A 169 -2.40 18.80 9.29
C GLY A 169 -2.21 20.10 8.51
N LYS A 170 -1.62 20.06 7.30
CA LYS A 170 -1.53 21.21 6.40
C LYS A 170 -2.84 21.53 5.71
N MET A 171 -3.61 20.51 5.29
CA MET A 171 -4.94 20.70 4.71
C MET A 171 -5.91 21.34 5.72
N ILE A 172 -5.86 20.95 6.99
CA ILE A 172 -6.61 21.60 8.08
C ILE A 172 -6.20 23.08 8.21
N LYS A 173 -4.90 23.39 8.19
CA LYS A 173 -4.40 24.77 8.31
C LYS A 173 -4.69 25.64 7.08
N GLY A 174 -4.69 25.05 5.88
CA GLY A 174 -4.89 25.76 4.60
C GLY A 174 -6.35 26.06 4.27
N ALA A 175 -7.31 25.29 4.81
CA ALA A 175 -8.74 25.48 4.56
C ALA A 175 -9.43 26.43 5.56
N GLY A 176 -8.68 27.18 6.39
CA GLY A 176 -9.30 28.00 7.45
C GLY A 176 -9.86 27.15 8.59
N GLY A 177 -9.22 26.01 8.90
CA GLY A 177 -9.51 25.23 10.10
C GLY A 177 -9.10 26.02 11.35
N VAL A 178 -10.01 26.84 11.86
CA VAL A 178 -10.00 27.24 13.26
C VAL A 178 -9.92 25.93 14.05
N LYS A 179 -8.85 25.71 14.83
CA LYS A 179 -8.84 24.66 15.85
C LYS A 179 -10.07 24.91 16.72
N LYS A 180 -11.17 24.21 16.47
CA LYS A 180 -12.35 24.31 17.31
C LYS A 180 -11.94 23.71 18.65
N LYS A 181 -12.08 24.51 19.71
CA LYS A 181 -11.77 24.10 21.08
C LYS A 181 -12.47 22.76 21.38
N PRO A 182 -11.87 21.85 22.16
CA PRO A 182 -12.58 20.69 22.69
C PRO A 182 -13.90 21.12 23.33
N PRO A 183 -14.92 20.23 23.36
CA PRO A 183 -16.16 20.50 24.08
C PRO A 183 -15.90 21.04 25.49
N GLU A 184 -16.71 22.00 25.93
CA GLU A 184 -16.64 22.45 27.33
C GLU A 184 -17.02 21.29 28.26
N GLY A 185 -16.26 21.09 29.34
CA GLY A 185 -16.44 19.95 30.25
C GLY A 185 -15.52 18.76 30.00
N VAL A 186 -14.69 18.78 28.94
CA VAL A 186 -13.65 17.76 28.75
C VAL A 186 -12.60 17.85 29.86
N PRO A 187 -12.30 16.74 30.57
CA PRO A 187 -11.26 16.68 31.58
C PRO A 187 -9.86 16.99 31.02
N ALA A 188 -9.01 17.64 31.82
CA ALA A 188 -7.66 18.04 31.41
C ALA A 188 -6.72 16.84 31.12
N ASP A 189 -7.03 15.67 31.68
CA ASP A 189 -6.32 14.41 31.47
C ASP A 189 -6.84 13.62 30.26
N ALA A 190 -7.87 14.11 29.56
CA ALA A 190 -8.31 13.53 28.30
C ALA A 190 -7.36 13.93 27.15
N ILE A 191 -7.01 12.95 26.32
CA ILE A 191 -6.10 13.12 25.19
C ILE A 191 -6.93 13.33 23.92
N ASP A 192 -6.63 14.38 23.15
CA ASP A 192 -7.20 14.58 21.82
C ASP A 192 -6.65 13.51 20.87
N ILE A 193 -7.53 12.62 20.40
CA ILE A 193 -7.18 11.52 19.50
C ILE A 193 -7.58 11.82 18.04
N SER A 194 -8.15 12.99 17.76
CA SER A 194 -8.45 13.44 16.40
C SER A 194 -7.58 14.59 15.89
N ASP A 195 -6.70 15.13 16.75
CA ASP A 195 -5.76 16.23 16.47
C ASP A 195 -6.44 17.57 16.07
N ASP A 196 -7.77 17.62 16.16
CA ASP A 196 -8.62 18.76 15.81
C ASP A 196 -9.57 19.18 16.95
N GLY A 197 -9.39 18.62 18.16
CA GLY A 197 -10.23 18.83 19.33
C GLY A 197 -11.63 18.22 19.22
N GLY A 198 -11.92 17.45 18.17
CA GLY A 198 -13.24 16.89 17.91
C GLY A 198 -13.54 15.60 18.67
N LEU A 199 -12.50 14.85 19.07
CA LEU A 199 -12.63 13.61 19.80
C LEU A 199 -11.52 13.49 20.85
N CYS A 200 -11.89 13.61 22.12
CA CYS A 200 -10.97 13.38 23.24
C CYS A 200 -11.28 12.04 23.90
N LYS A 201 -10.24 11.34 24.36
CA LYS A 201 -10.35 10.05 25.05
C LYS A 201 -9.68 10.14 26.40
N ARG A 202 -10.37 9.66 27.44
CA ARG A 202 -9.80 9.46 28.77
C ARG A 202 -9.88 7.99 29.15
N ILE A 203 -8.74 7.37 29.40
CA ILE A 203 -8.67 5.97 29.84
C ILE A 203 -8.98 5.92 31.34
N ILE A 204 -9.95 5.11 31.72
CA ILE A 204 -10.36 4.89 33.12
C ILE A 204 -9.77 3.58 33.65
N VAL A 205 -9.73 2.55 32.80
CA VAL A 205 -9.07 1.27 33.07
C VAL A 205 -8.33 0.87 31.81
N GLU A 206 -7.02 0.64 31.94
CA GLU A 206 -6.18 0.15 30.84
C GLU A 206 -6.63 -1.24 30.38
N GLY A 207 -6.58 -1.47 29.07
CA GLY A 207 -6.80 -2.79 28.50
C GLY A 207 -5.51 -3.60 28.39
N ASP A 208 -5.63 -4.82 27.87
CA ASP A 208 -4.47 -5.66 27.60
C ASP A 208 -3.72 -5.18 26.35
N ALA A 209 -2.58 -4.52 26.56
CA ALA A 209 -1.72 -4.04 25.49
C ALA A 209 -1.16 -5.18 24.60
N ALA A 210 -1.06 -6.41 25.09
CA ALA A 210 -0.57 -7.55 24.31
C ALA A 210 -1.58 -8.01 23.25
N GLU A 211 -2.87 -7.78 23.47
CA GLU A 211 -3.94 -8.06 22.49
C GLU A 211 -4.04 -6.98 21.41
N GLY A 212 -3.37 -5.83 21.58
CA GLY A 212 -3.38 -4.72 20.64
C GLY A 212 -4.75 -4.04 20.51
N THR A 213 -4.95 -3.34 19.40
CA THR A 213 -6.20 -2.62 19.08
C THR A 213 -6.91 -3.27 17.88
N PRO A 214 -8.24 -3.09 17.73
CA PRO A 214 -8.99 -3.63 16.59
C PRO A 214 -8.47 -3.13 15.24
N PHE A 215 -8.43 -4.01 14.23
CA PHE A 215 -8.12 -3.65 12.84
C PHE A 215 -9.36 -3.09 12.10
N ASP A 216 -9.18 -2.41 10.96
CA ASP A 216 -10.30 -1.89 10.16
C ASP A 216 -11.25 -3.02 9.71
N GLY A 217 -12.55 -2.85 9.95
CA GLY A 217 -13.56 -3.86 9.66
C GLY A 217 -13.69 -4.98 10.70
N ALA A 218 -12.90 -4.97 11.77
CA ALA A 218 -13.07 -5.88 12.89
C ALA A 218 -14.46 -5.71 13.53
N GLU A 219 -15.13 -6.81 13.86
CA GLU A 219 -16.36 -6.78 14.65
C GLU A 219 -15.99 -6.69 16.13
N VAL A 220 -16.48 -5.65 16.80
CA VAL A 220 -16.25 -5.40 18.23
C VAL A 220 -17.55 -5.52 19.01
N GLN A 221 -17.43 -5.80 20.31
CA GLN A 221 -18.55 -5.85 21.24
C GLN A 221 -18.25 -4.95 22.43
N VAL A 222 -19.16 -4.03 22.73
CA VAL A 222 -18.96 -3.03 23.78
C VAL A 222 -20.17 -2.90 24.69
N HIS A 223 -19.90 -2.51 25.94
CA HIS A 223 -20.88 -1.86 26.80
C HIS A 223 -20.60 -0.36 26.84
N TYR A 224 -21.66 0.43 26.67
CA TYR A 224 -21.61 1.88 26.73
C TYR A 224 -22.77 2.46 27.54
N VAL A 225 -22.54 3.70 27.98
CA VAL A 225 -23.55 4.64 28.47
C VAL A 225 -23.28 5.95 27.75
N GLY A 226 -24.28 6.50 27.07
CA GLY A 226 -24.23 7.79 26.39
C GLY A 226 -24.86 8.88 27.26
N THR A 227 -24.10 9.93 27.53
CA THR A 227 -24.55 11.08 28.33
C THR A 227 -24.25 12.38 27.60
N LEU A 228 -25.05 13.43 27.83
CA LEU A 228 -24.73 14.78 27.39
C LEU A 228 -23.70 15.41 28.32
N VAL A 229 -22.67 16.05 27.78
CA VAL A 229 -21.62 16.70 28.58
C VAL A 229 -22.16 17.91 29.34
N SER A 230 -23.19 18.59 28.81
CA SER A 230 -23.75 19.82 29.38
C SER A 230 -24.39 19.62 30.76
N ASP A 231 -25.04 18.48 31.00
CA ASP A 231 -25.83 18.22 32.22
C ASP A 231 -25.67 16.79 32.77
N GLY A 232 -24.89 15.93 32.11
CA GLY A 232 -24.70 14.54 32.48
C GLY A 232 -25.90 13.63 32.20
N SER A 233 -26.95 14.13 31.53
CA SER A 233 -28.16 13.36 31.30
C SER A 233 -27.89 12.17 30.37
N LYS A 234 -28.33 10.98 30.79
CA LYS A 234 -28.20 9.74 30.01
C LYS A 234 -29.24 9.72 28.89
N PHE A 235 -28.79 9.64 27.64
CA PHE A 235 -29.69 9.50 26.48
C PHE A 235 -29.85 8.05 26.01
N ASP A 236 -28.83 7.21 26.21
CA ASP A 236 -28.84 5.79 25.82
C ASP A 236 -27.84 4.95 26.64
N SER A 237 -28.07 3.64 26.74
CA SER A 237 -27.19 2.72 27.45
C SER A 237 -27.42 1.28 26.97
N SER A 238 -26.34 0.61 26.59
CA SER A 238 -26.38 -0.83 26.27
C SER A 238 -26.83 -1.68 27.45
N ARG A 239 -26.64 -1.22 28.69
CA ARG A 239 -26.98 -2.00 29.91
C ARG A 239 -28.48 -2.01 30.20
N ASP A 240 -29.24 -1.13 29.53
CA ASP A 240 -30.69 -1.07 29.64
C ASP A 240 -31.35 -2.14 28.73
N ARG A 241 -30.55 -2.91 27.99
CA ARG A 241 -30.97 -3.97 27.06
C ARG A 241 -30.14 -5.24 27.28
N PRO A 242 -30.68 -6.43 26.98
CA PRO A 242 -29.91 -7.66 27.07
C PRO A 242 -28.82 -7.74 25.98
N GLY A 243 -27.59 -8.04 26.39
CA GLY A 243 -26.46 -8.30 25.49
C GLY A 243 -25.50 -7.12 25.28
N ASN A 244 -24.45 -7.36 24.50
CA ASN A 244 -23.48 -6.35 24.10
C ASN A 244 -23.91 -5.68 22.80
N PHE A 245 -23.56 -4.41 22.63
CA PHE A 245 -23.72 -3.73 21.34
C PHE A 245 -22.57 -4.14 20.41
N LYS A 246 -22.89 -4.58 19.19
CA LYS A 246 -21.91 -5.04 18.19
C LYS A 246 -21.93 -4.16 16.95
N PHE A 247 -20.75 -3.85 16.43
CA PHE A 247 -20.59 -3.13 15.17
C PHE A 247 -19.21 -3.41 14.56
N LYS A 248 -19.03 -3.05 13.29
CA LYS A 248 -17.75 -3.16 12.57
C LYS A 248 -17.04 -1.82 12.51
N ILE A 249 -15.77 -1.80 12.91
CA ILE A 249 -14.92 -0.61 12.90
C ILE A 249 -14.75 -0.08 11.47
N GLY A 250 -14.89 1.24 11.32
CA GLY A 250 -14.57 1.96 10.08
C GLY A 250 -15.60 1.79 8.95
N LYS A 251 -16.79 1.26 9.28
CA LYS A 251 -17.88 1.05 8.30
C LYS A 251 -19.00 2.08 8.41
N GLY A 252 -18.87 3.09 9.27
CA GLY A 252 -19.87 4.15 9.42
C GLY A 252 -21.20 3.67 9.98
N GLN A 253 -21.20 2.55 10.71
CA GLN A 253 -22.41 1.97 11.33
C GLN A 253 -22.83 2.69 12.62
N VAL A 254 -21.91 3.46 13.20
CA VAL A 254 -22.04 4.21 14.44
C VAL A 254 -21.56 5.65 14.22
N ILE A 255 -21.71 6.52 15.23
CA ILE A 255 -21.17 7.88 15.17
C ILE A 255 -19.66 7.86 14.92
N LYS A 256 -19.16 8.88 14.22
CA LYS A 256 -17.73 8.99 13.83
C LYS A 256 -16.77 8.88 15.02
N GLY A 257 -17.17 9.41 16.17
CA GLY A 257 -16.40 9.36 17.41
C GLY A 257 -16.20 7.94 17.93
N TRP A 258 -17.16 7.04 17.71
CA TRP A 258 -17.04 5.64 18.08
C TRP A 258 -16.16 4.86 17.11
N ASP A 259 -16.40 5.03 15.81
CA ASP A 259 -15.63 4.34 14.76
C ASP A 259 -14.13 4.64 14.91
N LYS A 260 -13.78 5.88 15.29
CA LYS A 260 -12.41 6.28 15.55
C LYS A 260 -11.94 5.95 16.97
N GLY A 261 -12.75 6.24 17.99
CA GLY A 261 -12.35 6.12 19.39
C GLY A 261 -12.14 4.68 19.81
N VAL A 262 -13.08 3.79 19.48
CA VAL A 262 -13.00 2.36 19.83
C VAL A 262 -11.86 1.66 19.09
N ALA A 263 -11.50 2.12 17.89
CA ALA A 263 -10.33 1.62 17.16
C ALA A 263 -9.00 1.88 17.87
N THR A 264 -8.96 2.80 18.85
CA THR A 264 -7.77 3.06 19.68
C THR A 264 -7.75 2.28 20.99
N MET A 265 -8.82 1.52 21.30
CA MET A 265 -8.96 0.85 22.58
C MET A 265 -8.30 -0.52 22.57
N HIS A 266 -7.68 -0.88 23.69
CA HIS A 266 -7.22 -2.25 23.93
C HIS A 266 -8.36 -3.13 24.45
N LYS A 267 -8.22 -4.45 24.31
CA LYS A 267 -9.21 -5.40 24.81
C LYS A 267 -9.35 -5.28 26.33
N GLY A 268 -10.59 -5.14 26.81
CA GLY A 268 -10.88 -4.94 28.23
C GLY A 268 -10.72 -3.50 28.73
N GLU A 269 -10.27 -2.57 27.89
CA GLU A 269 -10.15 -1.16 28.24
C GLU A 269 -11.52 -0.54 28.56
N LYS A 270 -11.56 0.30 29.59
CA LYS A 270 -12.69 1.19 29.88
C LYS A 270 -12.24 2.62 29.67
N ALA A 271 -12.89 3.33 28.77
CA ALA A 271 -12.58 4.72 28.47
C ALA A 271 -13.84 5.57 28.33
N GLU A 272 -13.67 6.87 28.48
CA GLU A 272 -14.64 7.89 28.12
C GLU A 272 -14.23 8.54 26.81
N LEU A 273 -15.20 8.71 25.91
CA LEU A 273 -15.02 9.40 24.64
C LEU A 273 -15.86 10.67 24.65
N PHE A 274 -15.19 11.82 24.57
CA PHE A 274 -15.82 13.13 24.50
C PHE A 274 -15.86 13.56 23.04
N CYS A 275 -17.07 13.62 22.48
CA CYS A 275 -17.27 13.84 21.06
C CYS A 275 -17.85 15.23 20.84
N ARG A 276 -17.18 16.07 20.05
CA ARG A 276 -17.82 17.27 19.50
C ARG A 276 -18.97 16.87 18.59
N SER A 277 -19.96 17.74 18.39
CA SER A 277 -21.17 17.41 17.64
C SER A 277 -20.90 16.80 16.26
N ASP A 278 -19.91 17.30 15.51
CA ASP A 278 -19.46 16.79 14.20
C ASP A 278 -18.77 15.40 14.23
N TYR A 279 -18.41 14.93 15.43
CA TYR A 279 -17.99 13.55 15.70
C TYR A 279 -19.11 12.69 16.33
N ALA A 280 -20.25 13.30 16.66
CA ALA A 280 -21.43 12.65 17.24
C ALA A 280 -22.66 12.79 16.31
N TYR A 281 -23.70 13.51 16.76
CA TYR A 281 -25.00 13.62 16.08
C TYR A 281 -25.16 14.90 15.24
N GLY A 282 -24.10 15.69 15.09
CA GLY A 282 -24.05 16.91 14.29
C GLY A 282 -24.98 18.03 14.76
N ASP A 283 -25.14 19.04 13.92
CA ASP A 283 -26.01 20.20 14.19
C ASP A 283 -27.50 19.82 14.20
N SER A 284 -27.87 18.68 13.62
CA SER A 284 -29.23 18.16 13.61
C SER A 284 -29.61 17.41 14.90
N GLY A 285 -28.62 16.85 15.61
CA GLY A 285 -28.88 16.04 16.81
C GLY A 285 -29.67 14.77 16.52
N SER A 286 -30.30 14.23 17.57
CA SER A 286 -31.27 13.13 17.50
C SER A 286 -32.45 13.42 18.45
N PRO A 287 -33.37 14.33 18.07
CA PRO A 287 -34.50 14.72 18.90
C PRO A 287 -35.42 13.52 19.27
N PRO A 288 -36.11 13.55 20.42
CA PRO A 288 -36.10 14.63 21.43
C PRO A 288 -34.93 14.54 22.43
N LYS A 289 -34.16 13.45 22.41
CA LYS A 289 -33.18 13.14 23.47
C LYS A 289 -31.83 13.84 23.31
N ILE A 290 -31.44 14.12 22.06
CA ILE A 290 -30.13 14.71 21.75
C ILE A 290 -30.38 15.99 20.95
N PRO A 291 -30.21 17.17 21.56
CA PRO A 291 -30.31 18.44 20.85
C PRO A 291 -29.28 18.56 19.73
N GLY A 292 -29.58 19.41 18.74
CA GLY A 292 -28.62 19.79 17.71
C GLY A 292 -27.39 20.46 18.31
N GLY A 293 -26.20 20.08 17.84
CA GLY A 293 -24.93 20.65 18.32
C GLY A 293 -24.48 20.14 19.70
N ALA A 294 -25.18 19.17 20.28
CA ALA A 294 -24.81 18.59 21.57
C ALA A 294 -23.50 17.77 21.50
N THR A 295 -22.83 17.68 22.65
CA THR A 295 -21.56 16.97 22.88
C THR A 295 -21.70 15.98 24.02
#